data_AF-A0AAD7QTT7-F1
#
_entry.id   AF-A0AAD7QTT7-F1
#
_cell.length_a   1.000
_cell.length_b   1.000
_cell.length_c   1.000
_cell.angle_alpha   90.00
_cell.angle_beta   90.00
_cell.angle_gamma   90.00
#
_symmetry.space_group_name_H-M   'P 1'
#
loop_
_entity.id
_entity.type
_entity.pdbx_description
1 polymer ?
#
loop_
_entity_poly.entity_id
_entity_poly.type
_entity_poly.pdbx_seq_one_letter_code
_entity_poly.pdbx_strand_id
1 'polypeptide(L)'
;MTDMMKLELDRKRVTLVLEINAELFLESIQIQKASEGDPEKARQDATFIHCMKRLQCNLAYLAGVADRGKITHAPQYPQILIPPPDVARLVEPYKKLQELFRDAVTALQAMQLQQQQQQQQHQHQHQPSQNSPQLLSQPQMLPQQVPGLQQQQYQLQLQQQLQQQKLQQQQQLEQQQQQQLQQQQLQQFQQQQQQLQQLQQQQFQSQQFQQQAQQPPQQLATAAQFQQQQQRYYQQQLQQQQQKFQQAGFMPNQLQPQI
;
A
#
# COMPACT_ATOMS: atom_id res chain seq x y z
N MET A 1 27.53 0.80 -23.92
CA MET A 1 26.45 0.04 -24.60
C MET A 1 25.93 0.93 -25.70
N THR A 2 26.00 0.51 -26.98
CA THR A 2 25.57 1.35 -28.11
C THR A 2 24.03 1.49 -28.11
N ASP A 3 23.49 2.58 -28.64
CA ASP A 3 22.02 2.80 -28.70
C ASP A 3 21.29 1.66 -29.42
N MET A 4 21.95 1.04 -30.39
CA MET A 4 21.42 -0.13 -31.11
C MET A 4 21.28 -1.36 -30.20
N MET A 5 22.25 -1.64 -29.32
CA MET A 5 22.18 -2.75 -28.36
C MET A 5 21.08 -2.51 -27.32
N LYS A 6 20.87 -1.26 -26.91
CA LYS A 6 19.79 -0.88 -25.98
C LYS A 6 18.42 -1.10 -26.62
N LEU A 7 18.25 -0.70 -27.88
CA LEU A 7 17.01 -0.91 -28.62
C LEU A 7 16.70 -2.40 -28.82
N GLU A 8 17.71 -3.21 -29.12
CA GLU A 8 17.55 -4.66 -29.27
C GLU A 8 17.14 -5.32 -27.94
N LEU A 9 17.76 -4.91 -26.83
CA LEU A 9 17.39 -5.37 -25.50
C LEU A 9 15.96 -4.97 -25.13
N ASP A 10 15.58 -3.72 -25.40
CA ASP A 10 14.22 -3.23 -25.16
C ASP A 10 13.19 -4.01 -25.99
N ARG A 11 13.51 -4.32 -27.25
CA ARG A 11 12.68 -5.18 -28.10
C ARG A 11 12.49 -6.57 -27.49
N LYS A 12 13.57 -7.23 -27.06
CA LYS A 12 13.51 -8.56 -26.40
C LYS A 12 12.65 -8.53 -25.15
N ARG A 13 12.80 -7.48 -24.32
CA ARG A 13 12.01 -7.27 -23.10
C ARG A 13 10.53 -7.09 -23.42
N VAL A 14 10.18 -6.23 -24.37
CA VAL A 14 8.78 -5.99 -24.77
C VAL A 14 8.15 -7.26 -25.32
N THR A 15 8.84 -7.97 -26.22
CA THR A 15 8.34 -9.24 -26.78
C THR A 15 8.02 -10.25 -25.68
N LEU A 16 8.95 -10.48 -24.76
CA LEU A 16 8.73 -11.45 -23.69
C LEU A 16 7.61 -11.04 -22.72
N VAL A 17 7.48 -9.75 -22.40
CA VAL A 17 6.38 -9.26 -21.55
C VAL A 17 5.02 -9.48 -22.23
N LEU A 18 4.94 -9.29 -23.55
CA LEU A 18 3.71 -9.56 -24.31
C LEU A 18 3.38 -11.06 -24.36
N GLU A 19 4.37 -11.93 -24.52
CA GLU A 19 4.19 -13.39 -24.44
C GLU A 19 3.63 -13.80 -23.06
N ILE A 20 4.21 -13.28 -21.99
CA ILE A 20 3.72 -13.52 -20.61
C ILE A 20 2.29 -13.01 -20.44
N ASN A 21 1.97 -11.82 -20.97
CA ASN A 21 0.61 -11.28 -20.90
C ASN A 21 -0.41 -12.17 -21.61
N ALA A 22 -0.07 -12.72 -22.78
CA ALA A 22 -0.94 -13.65 -23.49
C ALA A 22 -1.27 -14.88 -22.63
N GLU A 23 -0.26 -15.48 -22.00
CA GLU A 23 -0.45 -16.63 -21.11
C GLU A 23 -1.26 -16.31 -19.85
N LEU A 24 -1.05 -15.14 -19.26
CA LEU A 24 -1.82 -14.64 -18.12
C LEU A 24 -3.29 -14.40 -18.50
N PHE A 25 -3.55 -13.83 -19.67
CA PHE A 25 -4.92 -13.64 -20.17
C PHE A 25 -5.63 -14.96 -20.40
N LEU A 26 -4.94 -15.94 -21.01
CA LEU A 26 -5.49 -17.28 -21.21
C LEU A 26 -5.86 -17.93 -19.88
N GLU A 27 -5.04 -17.79 -18.84
CA GLU A 27 -5.36 -18.30 -17.50
C GLU A 27 -6.57 -17.62 -16.90
N SER A 28 -6.60 -16.28 -16.91
CA SER A 28 -7.72 -15.51 -16.37
C SER A 28 -9.04 -15.89 -17.03
N ILE A 29 -9.04 -16.15 -18.35
CA ILE A 29 -10.22 -16.61 -19.08
C ILE A 29 -10.63 -18.02 -18.63
N GLN A 30 -9.68 -18.94 -18.44
CA GLN A 30 -9.99 -20.29 -17.96
C GLN A 30 -10.62 -20.27 -16.57
N ILE A 31 -10.09 -19.46 -15.65
CA ILE A 31 -10.65 -19.32 -14.29
C ILE A 31 -12.05 -18.72 -14.34
N GLN A 32 -12.29 -17.74 -15.21
CA GLN A 32 -13.61 -17.15 -15.37
C GLN A 32 -14.64 -18.14 -15.94
N LYS A 33 -14.22 -19.02 -16.87
CA LYS A 33 -15.05 -20.13 -17.37
C LYS A 33 -15.32 -21.18 -16.29
N ALA A 34 -14.31 -21.52 -15.49
CA ALA A 34 -14.45 -22.45 -14.37
C ALA A 34 -15.37 -21.90 -13.26
N SER A 35 -15.54 -20.58 -13.20
CA SER A 35 -16.48 -19.90 -12.31
C SER A 35 -17.91 -19.84 -12.84
N GLU A 36 -18.27 -20.70 -13.80
CA GLU A 36 -19.59 -20.75 -14.46
C GLU A 36 -20.02 -19.43 -15.12
N GLY A 37 -19.05 -18.55 -15.42
CA GLY A 37 -19.32 -17.23 -15.96
C GLY A 37 -19.73 -16.19 -14.92
N ASP A 38 -19.74 -16.51 -13.62
CA ASP A 38 -19.89 -15.53 -12.55
C ASP A 38 -18.57 -14.74 -12.37
N PRO A 39 -18.52 -13.46 -12.76
CA PRO A 39 -17.31 -12.66 -12.66
C PRO A 39 -16.91 -12.39 -11.20
N GLU A 40 -17.84 -12.44 -10.25
CA GLU A 40 -17.55 -12.12 -8.85
C GLU A 40 -16.87 -13.30 -8.16
N LYS A 41 -17.28 -14.52 -8.48
CA LYS A 41 -16.61 -15.74 -8.03
C LYS A 41 -15.19 -15.84 -8.59
N ALA A 42 -15.00 -15.52 -9.87
CA ALA A 42 -13.67 -15.48 -10.48
C ALA A 42 -12.76 -14.43 -9.83
N ARG A 43 -13.30 -13.28 -9.41
CA ARG A 43 -12.55 -12.21 -8.72
C ARG A 43 -12.09 -12.60 -7.32
N GLN A 44 -12.70 -13.60 -6.70
CA GLN A 44 -12.30 -14.14 -5.40
C GLN A 44 -11.23 -15.23 -5.54
N ASP A 45 -11.01 -15.76 -6.74
CA ASP A 45 -9.99 -16.77 -6.99
C ASP A 45 -8.57 -16.17 -6.85
N ALA A 46 -7.74 -16.82 -6.03
CA ALA A 46 -6.39 -16.34 -5.74
C ALA A 46 -5.50 -16.31 -6.99
N THR A 47 -5.63 -17.31 -7.87
CA THR A 47 -4.87 -17.40 -9.13
C THR A 47 -5.29 -16.28 -10.07
N PHE A 48 -6.59 -15.99 -10.17
CA PHE A 48 -7.10 -14.87 -10.96
C PHE A 48 -6.55 -13.54 -10.45
N ILE A 49 -6.60 -13.29 -9.14
CA ILE A 49 -6.03 -12.08 -8.53
C ILE A 49 -4.53 -11.98 -8.83
N HIS A 50 -3.79 -13.08 -8.72
CA HIS A 50 -2.36 -13.15 -9.03
C HIS A 50 -2.06 -12.83 -10.50
N CYS A 51 -2.87 -13.33 -11.43
CA CYS A 51 -2.74 -13.07 -12.86
C CYS A 51 -3.06 -11.60 -13.18
N MET A 52 -4.14 -11.06 -12.61
CA MET A 52 -4.55 -9.68 -12.83
C MET A 52 -3.54 -8.66 -12.29
N LYS A 53 -2.96 -8.89 -11.11
CA LYS A 53 -1.89 -8.02 -10.57
C LYS A 53 -0.68 -7.97 -11.49
N ARG A 54 -0.24 -9.11 -12.02
CA ARG A 54 0.89 -9.19 -12.96
C ARG A 54 0.58 -8.49 -14.29
N LEU A 55 -0.62 -8.68 -14.83
CA LEU A 55 -1.09 -7.97 -16.03
C LEU A 55 -1.02 -6.46 -15.83
N GLN A 56 -1.52 -5.94 -14.69
CA GLN A 56 -1.47 -4.51 -14.40
C GLN A 56 -0.04 -3.97 -14.34
N CYS A 57 0.87 -4.68 -13.65
CA CYS A 57 2.28 -4.28 -13.58
C CYS A 57 2.96 -4.29 -14.96
N ASN A 58 2.68 -5.30 -15.78
CA ASN A 58 3.24 -5.44 -17.12
C ASN A 58 2.72 -4.34 -18.06
N LEU A 59 1.42 -4.03 -18.01
CA LEU A 59 0.81 -2.97 -18.80
C LEU A 59 1.33 -1.58 -18.39
N ALA A 60 1.54 -1.33 -17.10
CA ALA A 60 2.15 -0.08 -16.62
C ALA A 60 3.58 0.10 -17.16
N TYR A 61 4.38 -0.95 -17.18
CA TYR A 61 5.71 -0.93 -17.80
C TYR A 61 5.64 -0.68 -19.32
N LEU A 62 4.78 -1.40 -20.04
CA LEU A 62 4.62 -1.25 -21.49
C LEU A 62 4.16 0.17 -21.87
N ALA A 63 3.24 0.76 -21.11
CA ALA A 63 2.83 2.15 -21.28
C ALA A 63 4.02 3.12 -21.12
N GLY A 64 4.85 2.92 -20.08
CA GLY A 64 6.08 3.68 -19.90
C GLY A 64 7.08 3.55 -21.05
N VAL A 65 7.20 2.37 -21.64
CA VAL A 65 8.07 2.12 -22.80
C VAL A 65 7.52 2.77 -24.06
N ALA A 66 6.19 2.79 -24.25
CA ALA A 66 5.55 3.41 -25.40
C ALA A 66 5.64 4.95 -25.34
N ASP A 67 5.50 5.54 -24.14
CA ASP A 67 5.42 6.98 -23.92
C ASP A 67 6.68 7.58 -23.27
N ARG A 68 7.89 7.14 -23.69
CA ARG A 68 9.18 7.59 -23.13
C ARG A 68 9.26 9.12 -23.10
N GLY A 69 9.04 9.70 -21.91
CA GLY A 69 9.12 11.15 -21.65
C GLY A 69 7.79 11.87 -21.41
N LYS A 70 6.62 11.23 -21.62
CA LYS A 70 5.30 11.84 -21.34
C LYS A 70 4.70 11.39 -20.01
N ILE A 71 5.03 10.17 -19.57
CA ILE A 71 4.58 9.63 -18.28
C ILE A 71 5.73 9.78 -17.27
N THR A 72 5.63 10.80 -16.43
CA THR A 72 6.66 11.18 -15.43
C THR A 72 6.90 10.13 -14.34
N HIS A 73 6.01 9.16 -14.16
CA HIS A 73 6.08 8.16 -13.08
C HIS A 73 5.93 6.71 -13.57
N ALA A 74 6.22 6.43 -14.84
CA ALA A 74 6.13 5.08 -15.33
C ALA A 74 7.23 4.18 -14.73
N PRO A 75 6.91 2.92 -14.38
CA PRO A 75 7.91 2.01 -13.85
C PRO A 75 8.93 1.64 -14.94
N GLN A 76 10.23 1.64 -14.57
CA GLN A 76 11.32 1.34 -15.50
C GLN A 76 11.44 -0.15 -15.85
N TYR A 77 10.77 -1.02 -15.09
CA TYR A 77 10.74 -2.47 -15.27
C TYR A 77 9.41 -3.02 -14.75
N PRO A 78 8.98 -4.23 -15.17
CA PRO A 78 7.83 -4.90 -14.59
C PRO A 78 8.02 -5.10 -13.08
N GLN A 79 7.06 -4.62 -12.27
CA GLN A 79 7.20 -4.64 -10.80
C GLN A 79 7.06 -6.05 -10.18
N ILE A 80 6.51 -7.02 -10.92
CA ILE A 80 6.40 -8.41 -10.49
C ILE A 80 7.21 -9.27 -11.46
N LEU A 81 8.37 -9.74 -11.03
CA LEU A 81 9.29 -10.57 -11.82
C LEU A 81 9.24 -12.05 -11.43
N ILE A 82 8.23 -12.46 -10.66
CA ILE A 82 8.03 -13.85 -10.22
C ILE A 82 6.76 -14.44 -10.84
N PRO A 83 6.77 -15.72 -11.25
CA PRO A 83 5.61 -16.36 -11.84
C PRO A 83 4.46 -16.45 -10.82
N PRO A 84 3.19 -16.58 -11.26
CA PRO A 84 2.11 -16.98 -10.36
C PRO A 84 2.39 -18.40 -9.81
N PRO A 85 2.12 -18.66 -8.53
CA PRO A 85 2.45 -19.95 -7.91
C PRO A 85 1.72 -21.13 -8.57
N ASP A 86 0.49 -20.92 -9.03
CA ASP A 86 -0.38 -21.96 -9.56
C ASP A 86 -0.29 -22.15 -11.09
N VAL A 87 0.51 -21.32 -11.78
CA VAL A 87 0.60 -21.32 -13.25
C VAL A 87 1.97 -21.77 -13.72
N ALA A 88 2.19 -23.08 -13.69
CA ALA A 88 3.50 -23.69 -13.97
C ALA A 88 4.10 -23.32 -15.34
N ARG A 89 3.27 -23.15 -16.38
CA ARG A 89 3.73 -22.77 -17.73
C ARG A 89 4.41 -21.40 -17.80
N LEU A 90 4.18 -20.53 -16.81
CA LEU A 90 4.81 -19.22 -16.71
C LEU A 90 6.18 -19.24 -16.04
N VAL A 91 6.59 -20.35 -15.41
CA VAL A 91 7.87 -20.43 -14.70
C VAL A 91 9.05 -20.11 -15.63
N GLU A 92 9.11 -20.74 -16.81
CA GLU A 92 10.21 -20.58 -17.76
C GLU A 92 10.24 -19.17 -18.41
N PRO A 93 9.11 -18.61 -18.90
CA PRO A 93 9.04 -17.21 -19.33
C PRO A 93 9.51 -16.21 -18.26
N TYR A 94 9.12 -16.40 -16.99
CA TYR A 94 9.54 -15.52 -15.91
C TYR A 94 11.02 -15.65 -15.55
N LYS A 95 11.62 -16.83 -15.71
CA LYS A 95 13.06 -17.01 -15.58
C LYS A 95 13.83 -16.19 -16.63
N LYS A 96 13.40 -16.28 -17.90
CA LYS A 96 13.94 -15.44 -18.98
C LYS A 96 13.72 -13.95 -18.73
N LEU A 97 12.58 -13.58 -18.13
CA LEU A 97 12.28 -12.21 -17.76
C LEU A 97 13.28 -11.68 -16.73
N GLN A 98 13.56 -12.46 -15.68
CA GLN A 98 14.57 -12.10 -14.67
C GLN A 98 15.96 -11.95 -15.29
N GLU A 99 16.33 -12.80 -16.27
CA GLU A 99 17.59 -12.69 -17.00
C GLU A 99 17.71 -11.42 -17.85
N LEU A 100 16.60 -10.93 -18.41
CA LEU A 100 16.55 -9.67 -19.17
C LEU A 100 16.53 -8.44 -18.25
N PHE A 101 16.18 -8.59 -16.97
CA PHE A 101 16.05 -7.53 -15.97
C PHE A 101 16.95 -7.74 -14.74
N ARG A 102 18.19 -8.22 -14.93
CA ARG A 102 19.14 -8.53 -13.83
C ARG A 102 19.33 -7.38 -12.84
N ASP A 103 19.44 -6.15 -13.34
CA ASP A 103 19.64 -4.97 -12.50
C ASP A 103 18.43 -4.75 -11.56
N ALA A 104 17.22 -4.96 -12.07
CA ALA A 104 15.99 -4.84 -11.30
C ALA A 104 15.84 -5.97 -10.28
N VAL A 105 16.20 -7.20 -10.65
CA VAL A 105 16.20 -8.36 -9.72
C VAL A 105 17.17 -8.12 -8.57
N THR A 106 18.37 -7.61 -8.87
CA THR A 106 19.38 -7.28 -7.86
C THR A 106 18.89 -6.19 -6.92
N ALA A 107 18.26 -5.14 -7.46
CA ALA A 107 17.69 -4.05 -6.67
C ALA A 107 16.55 -4.54 -5.74
N LEU A 108 15.67 -5.41 -6.24
CA LEU A 108 14.58 -5.99 -5.47
C LEU A 108 15.11 -6.91 -4.34
N GLN A 109 16.15 -7.70 -4.60
CA GLN A 109 16.81 -8.53 -3.58
C GLN A 109 17.51 -7.68 -2.51
N ALA A 110 18.22 -6.63 -2.92
CA ALA A 110 18.88 -5.71 -1.99
C ALA A 110 17.86 -5.02 -1.06
N MET A 111 16.72 -4.61 -1.61
CA MET A 111 15.62 -4.03 -0.82
C MET A 111 15.07 -5.03 0.20
N GLN A 112 14.90 -6.31 -0.17
CA GLN A 112 14.45 -7.36 0.75
C GLN A 112 15.42 -7.59 1.91
N LEU A 113 16.74 -7.62 1.62
CA LEU A 113 17.78 -7.77 2.64
C LEU A 113 17.81 -6.58 3.61
N GLN A 114 17.62 -5.36 3.10
CA GLN A 114 17.55 -4.16 3.93
C GLN A 114 16.34 -4.18 4.87
N GLN A 115 15.20 -4.71 4.41
CA GLN A 115 14.01 -4.87 5.24
C GLN A 115 14.22 -5.89 6.37
N GLN A 116 14.98 -6.97 6.11
CA GLN A 116 15.35 -7.95 7.15
C GLN A 116 16.34 -7.38 8.18
N GLN A 117 17.30 -6.53 7.77
CA GLN A 117 18.26 -5.94 8.70
C GLN A 117 17.62 -4.93 9.67
N GLN A 118 16.61 -4.16 9.24
CA GLN A 118 15.90 -3.23 10.13
C GLN A 118 15.12 -3.93 11.26
N GLN A 119 14.67 -5.17 11.05
CA GLN A 119 14.02 -5.95 12.11
C GLN A 119 15.01 -6.48 13.16
N GLN A 120 16.30 -6.65 12.85
CA GLN A 120 17.29 -7.12 13.83
C GLN A 120 17.89 -5.99 14.67
N GLN A 121 17.95 -4.76 14.15
CA GLN A 121 18.61 -3.65 14.85
C GLN A 121 17.82 -3.08 16.04
N HIS A 122 16.51 -3.33 16.14
CA HIS A 122 15.70 -2.90 17.29
C HIS A 122 15.87 -3.77 18.56
N GLN A 123 16.68 -4.84 18.53
CA GLN A 123 16.86 -5.71 19.69
C GLN A 123 17.98 -5.27 20.67
N HIS A 124 18.84 -4.31 20.30
CA HIS A 124 20.07 -4.03 21.07
C HIS A 124 20.08 -2.72 21.90
N GLN A 125 19.01 -1.92 21.96
CA GLN A 125 19.09 -0.58 22.60
C GLN A 125 18.26 -0.36 23.87
N HIS A 126 17.61 -1.38 24.45
CA HIS A 126 16.94 -1.21 25.75
C HIS A 126 17.46 -2.19 26.79
N GLN A 127 18.65 -1.89 27.32
CA GLN A 127 19.07 -2.35 28.64
C GLN A 127 18.85 -1.17 29.61
N PRO A 128 17.75 -1.12 30.38
CA PRO A 128 17.64 -0.14 31.45
C PRO A 128 18.52 -0.62 32.61
N SER A 129 19.56 0.16 32.93
CA SER A 129 20.26 0.07 34.21
C SER A 129 19.25 0.26 35.34
N GLN A 130 18.90 -0.80 36.04
CA GLN A 130 17.97 -0.75 37.15
C GLN A 130 18.73 -0.74 38.48
N ASN A 131 18.64 0.39 39.18
CA ASN A 131 18.89 0.53 40.61
C ASN A 131 17.98 -0.44 41.39
N SER A 132 18.56 -1.25 42.27
CA SER A 132 17.85 -2.13 43.19
C SER A 132 17.64 -1.45 44.55
N PRO A 133 16.45 -1.52 45.17
CA PRO A 133 16.33 -1.41 46.62
C PRO A 133 16.48 -2.80 47.26
N GLN A 134 17.38 -2.88 48.24
CA GLN A 134 17.52 -3.99 49.20
C GLN A 134 16.24 -4.17 50.02
N LEU A 135 15.79 -5.43 50.18
CA LEU A 135 15.09 -5.83 51.40
C LEU A 135 15.34 -7.31 51.77
N LEU A 136 16.24 -7.46 52.75
CA LEU A 136 16.25 -8.36 53.91
C LEU A 136 15.70 -9.81 53.82
N SER A 137 16.66 -10.74 53.78
CA SER A 137 16.88 -11.90 54.69
C SER A 137 15.76 -12.88 55.05
N GLN A 138 15.97 -14.17 54.74
CA GLN A 138 15.81 -15.26 55.71
C GLN A 138 16.77 -16.43 55.40
N PRO A 139 17.29 -17.17 56.40
CA PRO A 139 18.36 -18.15 56.21
C PRO A 139 17.89 -19.62 56.18
N GLN A 140 18.60 -20.41 55.35
CA GLN A 140 18.87 -21.87 55.44
C GLN A 140 17.66 -22.84 55.52
N MET A 141 17.55 -23.87 54.68
CA MET A 141 18.39 -25.09 54.70
C MET A 141 18.28 -25.84 53.36
N LEU A 142 19.42 -26.30 52.84
CA LEU A 142 19.53 -27.36 51.82
C LEU A 142 19.48 -28.73 52.51
N PRO A 143 18.93 -29.78 51.84
CA PRO A 143 19.82 -30.57 51.00
C PRO A 143 19.22 -31.03 49.65
N GLN A 144 20.10 -30.98 48.65
CA GLN A 144 20.36 -32.04 47.66
C GLN A 144 19.33 -32.32 46.53
N GLN A 145 19.71 -31.80 45.36
CA GLN A 145 19.68 -32.40 44.01
C GLN A 145 18.33 -32.74 43.35
N VAL A 146 17.82 -31.78 42.55
CA VAL A 146 17.43 -32.01 41.13
C VAL A 146 17.78 -30.74 40.32
N PRO A 147 19.01 -30.58 39.77
CA PRO A 147 19.47 -29.27 39.29
C PRO A 147 18.92 -28.78 37.93
N GLY A 148 18.25 -29.64 37.15
CA GLY A 148 17.89 -29.31 35.76
C GLY A 148 16.50 -28.71 35.57
N LEU A 149 15.47 -29.33 36.16
CA LEU A 149 14.07 -29.04 35.81
C LEU A 149 13.58 -27.67 36.31
N GLN A 150 14.01 -27.24 37.51
CA GLN A 150 13.56 -25.96 38.06
C GLN A 150 14.22 -24.76 37.37
N GLN A 151 15.49 -24.90 36.94
CA GLN A 151 16.18 -23.88 36.15
C GLN A 151 15.57 -23.78 34.75
N GLN A 152 15.19 -24.91 34.15
CA GLN A 152 14.54 -24.94 32.84
C GLN A 152 13.14 -24.29 32.87
N GLN A 153 12.37 -24.51 33.95
CA GLN A 153 11.06 -23.88 34.12
C GLN A 153 11.16 -22.36 34.27
N TYR A 154 12.17 -21.86 35.01
CA TYR A 154 12.41 -20.42 35.14
C TYR A 154 12.80 -19.79 33.80
N GLN A 155 13.64 -20.47 33.02
CA GLN A 155 14.04 -19.99 31.70
C GLN A 155 12.87 -19.97 30.70
N LEU A 156 11.97 -20.96 30.77
CA LEU A 156 10.76 -20.99 29.96
C LEU A 156 9.81 -19.84 30.29
N GLN A 157 9.65 -19.54 31.59
CA GLN A 157 8.78 -18.45 32.04
C GLN A 157 9.33 -17.08 31.63
N LEU A 158 10.65 -16.90 31.69
CA LEU A 158 11.31 -15.69 31.20
C LEU A 158 11.13 -15.51 29.69
N GLN A 159 11.25 -16.61 28.93
CA GLN A 159 11.04 -16.59 27.48
C GLN A 159 9.59 -16.23 27.13
N GLN A 160 8.62 -16.78 27.86
CA GLN A 160 7.20 -16.47 27.65
C GLN A 160 6.89 -15.00 27.97
N GLN A 161 7.50 -14.43 29.02
CA GLN A 161 7.34 -13.03 29.36
C GLN A 161 7.93 -12.10 28.29
N LEU A 162 9.12 -12.45 27.76
CA LEU A 162 9.72 -11.72 26.64
C LEU A 162 8.85 -11.78 25.38
N GLN A 163 8.24 -12.93 25.12
CA GLN A 163 7.36 -13.12 23.97
C GLN A 163 6.09 -12.28 24.09
N GLN A 164 5.48 -12.20 25.29
CA GLN A 164 4.37 -11.29 25.55
C GLN A 164 4.76 -9.82 25.38
N GLN A 165 5.94 -9.43 25.86
CA GLN A 165 6.42 -8.06 25.71
C GLN A 165 6.65 -7.69 24.24
N LYS A 166 7.20 -8.61 23.43
CA LYS A 166 7.32 -8.41 21.98
C LYS A 166 5.97 -8.23 21.30
N LEU A 167 4.99 -9.06 21.67
CA LEU A 167 3.65 -9.00 21.07
C LEU A 167 2.98 -7.65 21.37
N GLN A 168 3.11 -7.16 22.61
CA GLN A 168 2.55 -5.88 23.02
C GLN A 168 3.23 -4.71 22.30
N GLN A 169 4.56 -4.76 22.13
CA GLN A 169 5.30 -3.75 21.36
C GLN A 169 4.92 -3.77 19.87
N GLN A 170 4.71 -4.96 19.30
CA GLN A 170 4.27 -5.11 17.91
C GLN A 170 2.86 -4.53 17.70
N GLN A 171 1.92 -4.79 18.61
CA GLN A 171 0.58 -4.18 18.56
C GLN A 171 0.65 -2.64 18.62
N GLN A 172 1.52 -2.09 19.47
CA GLN A 172 1.66 -0.65 19.61
C GLN A 172 2.21 0.01 18.33
N LEU A 173 3.20 -0.65 17.69
CA LEU A 173 3.74 -0.21 16.40
C LEU A 173 2.69 -0.28 15.28
N GLU A 174 1.89 -1.34 15.25
CA GLU A 174 0.82 -1.51 14.26
C GLU A 174 -0.27 -0.44 14.43
N GLN A 175 -0.64 -0.13 15.67
CA GLN A 175 -1.59 0.94 15.98
C GLN A 175 -1.07 2.32 15.57
N GLN A 176 0.22 2.59 15.81
CA GLN A 176 0.85 3.85 15.40
C GLN A 176 0.92 3.97 13.87
N GLN A 177 1.25 2.89 13.17
CA GLN A 177 1.29 2.88 11.70
C GLN A 177 -0.11 3.10 11.10
N GLN A 178 -1.14 2.47 11.67
CA GLN A 178 -2.53 2.67 11.24
C GLN A 178 -2.98 4.12 11.45
N GLN A 179 -2.62 4.73 12.57
CA GLN A 179 -2.92 6.14 12.85
C GLN A 179 -2.22 7.08 11.86
N GLN A 180 -0.96 6.79 11.51
CA GLN A 180 -0.21 7.58 10.53
C GLN A 180 -0.81 7.48 9.12
N LEU A 181 -1.23 6.27 8.70
CA LEU A 181 -1.88 6.05 7.42
C LEU A 181 -3.22 6.80 7.34
N GLN A 182 -4.00 6.78 8.43
CA GLN A 182 -5.26 7.51 8.50
C GLN A 182 -5.05 9.03 8.40
N GLN A 183 -4.01 9.54 9.06
CA GLN A 183 -3.66 10.97 8.99
C GLN A 183 -3.22 11.37 7.57
N GLN A 184 -2.47 10.50 6.89
CA GLN A 184 -2.05 10.73 5.50
C GLN A 184 -3.24 10.75 4.53
N GLN A 185 -4.19 9.82 4.67
CA GLN A 185 -5.41 9.83 3.85
C GLN A 185 -6.24 11.10 4.08
N LEU A 186 -6.36 11.55 5.33
CA LEU A 186 -7.07 12.79 5.63
C LEU A 186 -6.40 14.01 4.97
N GLN A 187 -5.07 14.07 5.00
CA GLN A 187 -4.32 15.14 4.37
C GLN A 187 -4.47 15.14 2.84
N GLN A 188 -4.44 13.96 2.22
CA GLN A 188 -4.64 13.82 0.78
C GLN A 188 -6.06 14.21 0.36
N PHE A 189 -7.07 13.83 1.14
CA PHE A 189 -8.46 14.22 0.92
C PHE A 189 -8.63 15.75 1.02
N GLN A 190 -8.02 16.38 2.03
CA GLN A 190 -8.09 17.83 2.21
C GLN A 190 -7.41 18.58 1.05
N GLN A 191 -6.27 18.08 0.55
CA GLN A 191 -5.57 18.66 -0.59
C GLN A 191 -6.39 18.56 -1.88
N GLN A 192 -7.00 17.39 -2.14
CA GLN A 192 -7.87 17.21 -3.30
C GLN A 192 -9.08 18.15 -3.23
N GLN A 193 -9.68 18.32 -2.05
CA GLN A 193 -10.80 19.22 -1.86
C GLN A 193 -10.41 20.69 -2.13
N GLN A 194 -9.23 21.12 -1.69
CA GLN A 194 -8.73 22.47 -1.92
C GLN A 194 -8.49 22.75 -3.42
N GLN A 195 -8.00 21.75 -4.15
CA GLN A 195 -7.79 21.85 -5.59
C GLN A 195 -9.11 21.98 -6.37
N LEU A 196 -10.13 21.20 -5.99
CA LEU A 196 -11.48 21.32 -6.55
C LEU A 196 -12.09 22.71 -6.29
N GLN A 197 -11.88 23.26 -5.10
CA GLN A 197 -12.38 24.59 -4.75
C GLN A 197 -11.71 25.69 -5.60
N GLN A 198 -10.40 25.60 -5.86
CA GLN A 198 -9.70 26.54 -6.75
C GLN A 198 -10.19 26.46 -8.20
N LEU A 199 -10.34 25.24 -8.73
CA LEU A 199 -10.79 25.04 -10.11
C LEU A 199 -12.20 25.63 -10.31
N GLN A 200 -13.09 25.42 -9.35
CA GLN A 200 -14.43 25.98 -9.38
C GLN A 200 -14.41 27.52 -9.29
N GLN A 201 -13.55 28.10 -8.44
CA GLN A 201 -13.44 29.56 -8.32
C GLN A 201 -12.96 30.21 -9.63
N GLN A 202 -12.02 29.58 -10.35
CA GLN A 202 -11.61 30.02 -11.69
C GLN A 202 -12.75 29.95 -12.70
N GLN A 203 -13.52 28.85 -12.68
CA GLN A 203 -14.66 28.68 -13.57
C GLN A 203 -15.74 29.75 -13.34
N PHE A 204 -15.98 30.11 -12.08
CA PHE A 204 -16.92 31.18 -11.71
C PHE A 204 -16.43 32.57 -12.13
N GLN A 205 -15.15 32.91 -11.91
CA GLN A 205 -14.60 34.18 -12.40
C GLN A 205 -14.71 34.32 -13.92
N SER A 206 -14.47 33.23 -14.64
CA SER A 206 -14.56 33.19 -16.10
C SER A 206 -16.00 33.46 -16.58
N GLN A 207 -17.00 32.86 -15.93
CA GLN A 207 -18.42 33.11 -16.27
C GLN A 207 -18.87 34.53 -15.90
N GLN A 208 -18.37 35.09 -14.80
CA GLN A 208 -18.72 36.44 -14.36
C GLN A 208 -18.22 37.50 -15.37
N PHE A 209 -16.98 37.35 -15.86
CA PHE A 209 -16.44 38.21 -16.92
C PHE A 209 -17.24 38.12 -18.22
N GLN A 210 -17.75 36.94 -18.55
CA GLN A 210 -18.50 36.72 -19.79
C GLN A 210 -19.93 37.31 -19.73
N GLN A 211 -20.59 37.28 -18.56
CA GLN A 211 -21.91 37.89 -18.38
C GLN A 211 -21.88 39.43 -18.30
N GLN A 212 -20.81 40.02 -17.75
CA GLN A 212 -20.67 41.49 -17.70
C GLN A 212 -20.53 42.13 -19.09
N ALA A 213 -20.10 41.38 -20.11
CA ALA A 213 -19.97 41.88 -21.48
C ALA A 213 -21.30 41.94 -22.26
N GLN A 214 -22.40 41.35 -21.76
CA GLN A 214 -23.60 41.11 -22.57
C GLN A 214 -24.96 41.49 -21.94
N GLN A 215 -25.04 41.99 -20.70
CA GLN A 215 -26.34 42.27 -20.04
C GLN A 215 -26.53 43.69 -19.47
N PRO A 216 -27.77 44.24 -19.53
CA PRO A 216 -28.10 45.54 -18.96
C PRO A 216 -28.13 45.54 -17.40
N PRO A 217 -27.82 46.68 -16.75
CA PRO A 217 -27.49 46.76 -15.32
C PRO A 217 -28.59 46.35 -14.32
N GLN A 218 -29.85 46.25 -14.73
CA GLN A 218 -30.97 45.92 -13.84
C GLN A 218 -31.14 44.41 -13.55
N GLN A 219 -30.50 43.50 -14.30
CA GLN A 219 -30.56 42.04 -14.03
C GLN A 219 -29.31 41.49 -13.32
N LEU A 220 -28.25 42.29 -13.17
CA LEU A 220 -26.99 41.87 -12.54
C LEU A 220 -27.14 41.54 -11.05
N ALA A 221 -28.02 42.24 -10.33
CA ALA A 221 -28.19 42.04 -8.89
C ALA A 221 -28.79 40.66 -8.56
N THR A 222 -29.78 40.22 -9.32
CA THR A 222 -30.45 38.92 -9.14
C THR A 222 -29.57 37.76 -9.57
N ALA A 223 -28.79 37.93 -10.66
CA ALA A 223 -27.83 36.93 -11.11
C ALA A 223 -26.70 36.71 -10.10
N ALA A 224 -26.13 37.79 -9.54
CA ALA A 224 -25.09 37.72 -8.51
C ALA A 224 -25.60 37.04 -7.22
N GLN A 225 -26.84 37.32 -6.83
CA GLN A 225 -27.44 36.74 -5.62
C GLN A 225 -27.72 35.23 -5.78
N PHE A 226 -28.22 34.81 -6.94
CA PHE A 226 -28.39 33.39 -7.27
C PHE A 226 -27.04 32.65 -7.31
N GLN A 227 -26.02 33.28 -7.87
CA GLN A 227 -24.66 32.74 -7.92
C GLN A 227 -24.06 32.56 -6.52
N GLN A 228 -24.24 33.53 -5.63
CA GLN A 228 -23.80 33.44 -4.23
C GLN A 228 -24.55 32.35 -3.45
N GLN A 229 -25.85 32.16 -3.71
CA GLN A 229 -26.61 31.09 -3.09
C GLN A 229 -26.11 29.70 -3.51
N GLN A 230 -25.76 29.53 -4.79
CA GLN A 230 -25.15 28.30 -5.29
C GLN A 230 -23.80 28.01 -4.60
N GLN A 231 -22.96 29.04 -4.41
CA GLN A 231 -21.69 28.89 -3.69
C GLN A 231 -21.90 28.40 -2.25
N ARG A 232 -22.86 28.99 -1.51
CA ARG A 232 -23.16 28.55 -0.15
C ARG A 232 -23.66 27.12 -0.09
N TYR A 233 -24.54 26.72 -1.01
CA TYR A 233 -25.05 25.36 -1.08
C TYR A 233 -23.92 24.34 -1.29
N TYR A 234 -23.01 24.62 -2.23
CA TYR A 234 -21.89 23.74 -2.52
C TYR A 234 -20.90 23.64 -1.34
N GLN A 235 -20.60 24.78 -0.71
CA GLN A 235 -19.72 24.81 0.46
C GLN A 235 -20.29 23.99 1.63
N GLN A 236 -21.62 24.02 1.81
CA GLN A 236 -22.31 23.23 2.83
C GLN A 236 -22.26 21.72 2.54
N GLN A 237 -22.38 21.29 1.28
CA GLN A 237 -22.18 19.89 0.91
C GLN A 237 -20.76 19.40 1.21
N LEU A 238 -19.74 20.21 0.88
CA LEU A 238 -18.34 19.89 1.18
C LEU A 238 -18.11 19.69 2.68
N GLN A 239 -18.70 20.54 3.51
CA GLN A 239 -18.58 20.47 4.96
C GLN A 239 -19.26 19.22 5.53
N GLN A 240 -20.45 18.85 5.01
CA GLN A 240 -21.09 17.58 5.38
C GLN A 240 -20.26 16.36 4.98
N GLN A 241 -19.64 16.38 3.79
CA GLN A 241 -18.80 15.27 3.34
C GLN A 241 -17.55 15.11 4.24
N GLN A 242 -16.98 16.22 4.69
CA GLN A 242 -15.85 16.23 5.62
C GLN A 242 -16.24 15.67 7.00
N GLN A 243 -17.44 15.99 7.51
CA GLN A 243 -17.97 15.40 8.74
C GLN A 243 -18.23 13.90 8.61
N LYS A 244 -18.80 13.45 7.48
CA LYS A 244 -19.01 12.02 7.22
C LYS A 244 -17.70 11.25 7.17
N PHE A 245 -16.65 11.82 6.57
CA PHE A 245 -15.33 11.18 6.52
C PHE A 245 -14.69 11.07 7.91
N GLN A 246 -14.82 12.10 8.75
CA GLN A 246 -14.36 12.06 10.15
C GLN A 246 -15.12 11.00 10.97
N GLN A 247 -16.43 10.86 10.78
CA GLN A 247 -17.23 9.84 11.46
C GLN A 247 -16.92 8.41 10.98
N ALA A 248 -16.64 8.23 9.69
CA ALA A 248 -16.27 6.93 9.13
C ALA A 248 -14.88 6.45 9.58
N GLY A 249 -13.95 7.36 9.88
CA GLY A 249 -12.62 7.05 10.42
C GLY A 249 -12.59 6.66 11.91
N PHE A 250 -13.70 6.84 12.63
CA PHE A 250 -13.84 6.59 14.07
C PHE A 250 -14.55 5.27 14.42
N MET A 251 -14.65 4.33 13.47
CA MET A 251 -15.01 2.94 13.80
C MET A 251 -13.71 2.18 14.10
N PRO A 252 -13.29 2.02 15.37
CA PRO A 252 -12.35 0.96 15.68
C PRO A 252 -13.02 -0.33 15.24
N ASN A 253 -12.35 -1.10 14.38
CA ASN A 253 -12.66 -2.49 14.14
C ASN A 253 -12.58 -3.20 15.51
N GLN A 254 -13.70 -3.24 16.24
CA GLN A 254 -13.90 -4.21 17.30
C GLN A 254 -14.06 -5.57 16.62
N LEU A 255 -12.94 -6.12 16.18
CA LEU A 255 -12.76 -7.55 16.10
C LEU A 255 -12.86 -8.05 17.55
N GLN A 256 -14.09 -8.40 17.94
CA GLN A 256 -14.32 -9.30 19.05
C GLN A 256 -13.45 -10.54 18.83
N PRO A 257 -12.57 -10.91 19.78
CA PRO A 257 -12.02 -12.26 19.77
C PRO A 257 -13.17 -13.21 20.03
N GLN A 258 -13.52 -14.03 19.03
CA GLN A 258 -14.29 -15.24 19.28
C GLN A 258 -13.37 -16.24 19.98
N ILE A 259 -13.71 -16.45 21.25
CA ILE A 259 -13.43 -17.59 22.15
C ILE A 259 -11.98 -17.77 22.60
#